data_AF-A0A1V0A4K0-F1
#
_entry.id   AF-A0A1V0A4K0-F1
#
_cell.length_a   1.000
_cell.length_b   1.000
_cell.length_c   1.000
_cell.angle_alpha   90.00
_cell.angle_beta   90.00
_cell.angle_gamma   90.00
#
_symmetry.space_group_name_H-M   'P 1'
#
loop_
_entity.id
_entity.type
_entity.pdbx_description
1 polymer ?
#
loop_
_entity_poly.entity_id
_entity_poly.type
_entity_poly.pdbx_seq_one_letter_code
_entity_poly.pdbx_strand_id
1 'polypeptide(L)'
;MTRYAIDRARHTLIAQWGTGIGDTATVVARLTHDQLPHDTRKLAAELTHLSQLCWRSYTHPASAADQHGPHSLGRHRQQERDAFDKILPLLIATAPFANQPITTKVEQAALAIARTLRKLDSSQLTTHITTDVAAELAAIEQAERGDLSDRAQQAVALSREDASPLQISQADHLLHDNPFGSQTLFTEVDPTAAAIAAAHWYHAAVTVTAQHTALHPMQVVGSSEQPDKPLAVESLSDIATALDTGRRARHVVMPLIRNALHVADGYLRGILGVQQRITAAQEFLQTARPGVNLSPDAIHLPLTSLNPARPAPDLLDNLLYGIDTCWHLYQHHSNRRSPNAGAVEAAQQDQLRQAFLSMVRKEAATRSERLL
;
A
#
# COMPACT_ATOMS: atom_id res chain seq x y z
N MET A 1 8.31 -7.97 2.09
CA MET A 1 9.44 -8.22 3.00
C MET A 1 10.16 -9.48 2.55
N THR A 2 11.48 -9.50 2.63
CA THR A 2 12.30 -10.63 2.20
C THR A 2 12.15 -11.76 3.22
N ARG A 3 11.68 -12.91 2.75
CA ARG A 3 11.57 -14.15 3.50
C ARG A 3 12.77 -15.02 3.18
N TYR A 4 13.47 -15.43 4.22
CA TYR A 4 14.61 -16.33 4.10
C TYR A 4 14.19 -17.75 4.45
N ALA A 5 14.61 -18.71 3.64
CA ALA A 5 14.27 -20.12 3.82
C ALA A 5 15.45 -21.03 3.48
N ILE A 6 15.40 -22.26 3.99
CA ILE A 6 16.40 -23.30 3.70
C ILE A 6 15.80 -24.28 2.70
N ASP A 7 16.37 -24.32 1.49
CA ASP A 7 16.15 -25.43 0.56
C ASP A 7 16.98 -26.62 1.05
N ARG A 8 16.29 -27.61 1.60
CA ARG A 8 16.91 -28.82 2.16
C ARG A 8 17.48 -29.74 1.09
N ALA A 9 16.90 -29.76 -0.10
CA ALA A 9 17.35 -30.65 -1.16
C ALA A 9 18.67 -30.16 -1.77
N ARG A 10 18.83 -28.83 -1.86
CA ARG A 10 20.02 -28.19 -2.43
C ARG A 10 21.02 -27.70 -1.38
N HIS A 11 20.67 -27.79 -0.10
CA HIS A 11 21.44 -27.23 1.01
C HIS A 11 21.77 -25.74 0.76
N THR A 12 20.75 -24.93 0.43
CA THR A 12 20.95 -23.50 0.16
C THR A 12 20.04 -22.64 1.02
N LEU A 13 20.58 -21.53 1.51
CA LEU A 13 19.78 -20.42 2.02
C LEU A 13 19.28 -19.61 0.82
N ILE A 14 17.96 -19.44 0.73
CA ILE A 14 17.29 -18.65 -0.30
C ILE A 14 16.64 -17.43 0.32
N ALA A 15 16.65 -16.32 -0.41
CA ALA A 15 15.90 -15.10 -0.11
C ALA A 15 14.78 -14.96 -1.14
N GLN A 16 13.54 -14.74 -0.69
CA GLN A 16 12.34 -14.63 -1.51
C GLN A 16 11.59 -13.35 -1.17
N TRP A 17 11.15 -12.59 -2.17
CA TRP A 17 10.35 -11.37 -1.98
C TRP A 17 9.33 -11.19 -3.10
N GLY A 18 8.24 -10.48 -2.79
CA GLY A 18 7.17 -10.18 -3.76
C GLY A 18 7.54 -9.02 -4.69
N THR A 19 7.02 -9.05 -5.91
CA THR A 19 7.21 -8.03 -6.96
C THR A 19 5.88 -7.50 -7.53
N GLY A 20 4.78 -7.65 -6.78
CA GLY A 20 3.43 -7.22 -7.18
C GLY A 20 2.66 -8.24 -8.03
N ILE A 21 3.34 -8.99 -8.90
CA ILE A 21 2.76 -10.05 -9.76
C ILE A 21 3.23 -11.47 -9.43
N GLY A 22 3.89 -11.63 -8.30
CA GLY A 22 4.42 -12.90 -7.82
C GLY A 22 5.60 -12.68 -6.90
N ASP A 23 6.30 -13.77 -6.60
CA ASP A 23 7.52 -13.75 -5.80
C ASP A 23 8.72 -14.09 -6.68
N THR A 24 9.84 -13.40 -6.44
CA THR A 24 11.16 -13.76 -6.95
C THR A 24 12.00 -14.35 -5.83
N ALA A 25 13.00 -15.15 -6.19
CA ALA A 25 13.92 -15.74 -5.22
C ALA A 25 15.35 -15.79 -5.74
N THR A 26 16.31 -15.63 -4.84
CA THR A 26 17.74 -15.80 -5.13
C THR A 26 18.42 -16.68 -4.10
N VAL A 27 19.50 -17.35 -4.51
CA VAL A 27 20.35 -18.11 -3.59
C VAL A 27 21.30 -17.13 -2.91
N VAL A 28 21.23 -17.07 -1.58
CA VAL A 28 22.10 -16.22 -0.76
C VAL A 28 23.41 -16.94 -0.49
N ALA A 29 23.34 -18.19 -0.03
CA ALA A 29 24.51 -18.97 0.34
C ALA A 29 24.28 -20.47 0.13
N ARG A 30 25.36 -21.19 -0.20
CA ARG A 30 25.41 -22.66 -0.12
C ARG A 30 25.86 -23.06 1.27
N LEU A 31 25.16 -24.03 1.84
CA LEU A 31 25.37 -24.54 3.19
C LEU A 31 26.13 -25.87 3.10
N THR A 32 27.05 -26.10 4.03
CA THR A 32 27.75 -27.39 4.12
C THR A 32 26.91 -28.39 4.92
N HIS A 33 27.09 -29.69 4.67
CA HIS A 33 26.34 -30.73 5.39
C HIS A 33 26.61 -30.73 6.90
N ASP A 34 27.79 -30.24 7.31
CA ASP A 34 28.22 -30.15 8.71
C ASP A 34 27.57 -28.98 9.48
N GLN A 35 26.87 -28.06 8.79
CA GLN A 35 26.15 -26.98 9.47
C GLN A 35 24.89 -27.51 10.16
N LEU A 36 24.79 -27.25 11.46
CA LEU A 36 23.68 -27.71 12.30
C LEU A 36 22.32 -27.27 11.70
N PRO A 37 21.40 -28.22 11.38
CA PRO A 37 20.12 -27.91 10.76
C PRO A 37 19.22 -26.96 11.57
N HIS A 38 19.47 -26.83 12.88
CA HIS A 38 18.75 -25.90 13.75
C HIS A 38 19.26 -24.46 13.60
N ASP A 39 20.58 -24.26 13.65
CA ASP A 39 21.17 -22.91 13.59
C ASP A 39 21.00 -22.27 12.21
N THR A 40 20.99 -23.05 11.12
CA THR A 40 20.70 -22.54 9.76
C THR A 40 19.25 -22.07 9.60
N ARG A 41 18.27 -22.80 10.16
CA ARG A 41 16.86 -22.34 10.19
C ARG A 41 16.68 -21.12 11.07
N LYS A 42 17.39 -21.09 12.21
CA LYS A 42 17.39 -19.94 13.10
C LYS A 42 17.94 -18.70 12.41
N LEU A 43 19.06 -18.83 11.68
CA LEU A 43 19.64 -17.75 10.87
C LEU A 43 18.62 -17.23 9.84
N ALA A 44 17.93 -18.11 9.12
CA ALA A 44 16.89 -17.71 8.18
C ALA A 44 15.73 -16.95 8.85
N ALA A 45 15.28 -17.39 10.04
CA ALA A 45 14.26 -16.69 10.80
C ALA A 45 14.73 -15.30 11.27
N GLU A 46 15.97 -15.19 11.76
CA GLU A 46 16.56 -13.93 12.21
C GLU A 46 16.76 -12.93 11.05
N LEU A 47 17.19 -13.41 9.87
CA LEU A 47 17.29 -12.59 8.64
C LEU A 47 15.92 -12.10 8.17
N THR A 48 14.91 -12.97 8.19
CA THR A 48 13.53 -12.59 7.87
C THR A 48 13.02 -11.51 8.83
N HIS A 49 13.33 -11.66 10.13
CA HIS A 49 12.94 -10.68 11.14
C HIS A 49 13.66 -9.34 10.97
N LEU A 50 14.96 -9.35 10.61
CA LEU A 50 15.68 -8.12 10.30
C LEU A 50 15.04 -7.42 9.08
N SER A 51 14.80 -8.15 7.98
CA SER A 51 14.14 -7.60 6.78
C SER A 51 12.78 -6.98 7.12
N GLN A 52 11.97 -7.66 7.95
CA GLN A 52 10.70 -7.14 8.45
C GLN A 52 10.85 -5.79 9.15
N LEU A 53 11.80 -5.68 10.08
CA LEU A 53 12.04 -4.45 10.82
C LEU A 53 12.54 -3.33 9.89
N CYS A 54 13.44 -3.64 8.97
CA CYS A 54 13.98 -2.67 8.03
C CYS A 54 12.90 -2.14 7.06
N TRP A 55 12.08 -3.01 6.46
CA TRP A 55 10.96 -2.58 5.61
C TRP A 55 9.81 -1.94 6.40
N ARG A 56 9.73 -2.16 7.71
CA ARG A 56 8.81 -1.40 8.57
C ARG A 56 9.21 0.08 8.62
N SER A 57 10.50 0.41 8.64
CA SER A 57 10.97 1.80 8.55
C SER A 57 10.60 2.46 7.21
N TYR A 58 10.56 1.68 6.12
CA TYR A 58 10.07 2.15 4.82
C TYR A 58 8.56 2.47 4.85
N THR A 59 7.74 1.54 5.34
CA THR A 59 6.27 1.68 5.37
C THR A 59 5.79 2.73 6.38
N HIS A 60 6.54 2.92 7.48
CA HIS A 60 6.24 3.83 8.58
C HIS A 60 7.37 4.85 8.77
N PRO A 61 7.62 5.75 7.79
CA PRO A 61 8.72 6.70 7.88
C PRO A 61 8.49 7.68 9.05
N ALA A 62 9.58 8.21 9.59
CA ALA A 62 9.52 9.18 10.69
C ALA A 62 8.72 10.44 10.31
N SER A 63 8.87 10.90 9.06
CA SER A 63 8.16 12.06 8.50
C SER A 63 6.64 11.92 8.48
N ALA A 64 6.12 10.69 8.49
CA ALA A 64 4.69 10.43 8.49
C ALA A 64 4.09 10.37 9.91
N ALA A 65 4.91 10.38 10.96
CA ALA A 65 4.41 10.34 12.33
C ALA A 65 3.63 11.62 12.68
N ASP A 66 2.54 11.47 13.42
CA ASP A 66 1.73 12.62 13.88
C ASP A 66 2.48 13.50 14.90
N GLN A 67 3.44 12.92 15.62
CA GLN A 67 4.17 13.58 16.69
C GLN A 67 5.68 13.51 16.44
N HIS A 68 6.31 14.67 16.58
CA HIS A 68 7.75 14.86 16.47
C HIS A 68 8.31 15.45 17.77
N GLY A 69 9.55 15.09 18.13
CA GLY A 69 10.22 15.57 19.35
C GLY A 69 10.76 14.45 20.25
N PRO A 70 11.38 14.79 21.39
CA PRO A 70 11.83 13.81 22.38
C PRO A 70 10.71 12.86 22.81
N HIS A 71 11.00 11.56 22.91
CA HIS A 71 10.04 10.51 23.29
C HIS A 71 8.81 10.34 22.37
N SER A 72 8.82 10.97 21.19
CA SER A 72 7.75 10.81 20.20
C SER A 72 7.91 9.55 19.34
N LEU A 73 6.81 9.12 18.71
CA LEU A 73 6.83 8.04 17.72
C LEU A 73 7.72 8.37 16.53
N GLY A 74 7.70 9.62 16.03
CA GLY A 74 8.57 10.04 14.93
C GLY A 74 10.05 9.89 15.28
N ARG A 75 10.46 10.27 16.49
CA ARG A 75 11.83 10.08 16.96
C ARG A 75 12.21 8.61 17.10
N HIS A 76 11.32 7.78 17.63
CA HIS A 76 11.56 6.33 17.71
C HIS A 76 11.74 5.71 16.31
N ARG A 77 10.87 6.06 15.35
CA ARG A 77 10.97 5.60 13.95
C ARG A 77 12.30 6.05 13.32
N GLN A 78 12.73 7.29 13.55
CA GLN A 78 14.01 7.78 13.06
C GLN A 78 15.19 7.01 13.66
N GLN A 79 15.17 6.74 14.97
CA GLN A 79 16.23 5.95 15.64
C GLN A 79 16.34 4.53 15.07
N GLU A 80 15.22 3.86 14.78
CA GLU A 80 15.23 2.55 14.11
C GLU A 80 15.83 2.63 12.70
N ARG A 81 15.61 3.73 11.97
CA ARG A 81 16.20 3.96 10.63
C ARG A 81 17.69 4.29 10.69
N ASP A 82 18.10 5.13 11.65
CA ASP A 82 19.51 5.50 11.87
C ASP A 82 20.36 4.29 12.32
N ALA A 83 19.73 3.29 12.93
CA ALA A 83 20.39 2.04 13.30
C ALA A 83 20.88 1.21 12.10
N PHE A 84 20.46 1.52 10.87
CA PHE A 84 20.89 0.80 9.67
C PHE A 84 22.42 0.84 9.49
N ASP A 85 23.03 1.98 9.79
CA ASP A 85 24.49 2.19 9.68
C ASP A 85 25.30 1.25 10.58
N LYS A 86 24.66 0.70 11.62
CA LYS A 86 25.30 -0.22 12.58
C LYS A 86 25.18 -1.68 12.17
N ILE A 87 24.26 -2.04 11.28
CA ILE A 87 23.97 -3.45 10.96
C ILE A 87 25.20 -4.15 10.38
N LEU A 88 25.79 -3.63 9.30
CA LEU A 88 26.94 -4.29 8.66
C LEU A 88 28.17 -4.37 9.58
N PRO A 89 28.56 -3.30 10.30
CA PRO A 89 29.61 -3.41 11.32
C PRO A 89 29.33 -4.50 12.38
N LEU A 90 28.07 -4.64 12.81
CA LEU A 90 27.68 -5.66 13.79
C LEU A 90 27.87 -7.10 13.27
N LEU A 91 27.60 -7.33 11.98
CA LEU A 91 27.73 -8.66 11.36
C LEU A 91 29.18 -9.07 11.10
N ILE A 92 30.05 -8.11 10.77
CA ILE A 92 31.46 -8.37 10.41
C ILE A 92 32.36 -8.51 11.65
N ALA A 93 31.96 -7.93 12.79
CA ALA A 93 32.82 -7.90 13.97
C ALA A 93 33.17 -9.30 14.49
N THR A 94 34.47 -9.54 14.62
CA THR A 94 35.04 -10.80 15.13
C THR A 94 34.94 -10.90 16.66
N ALA A 95 34.97 -9.77 17.36
CA ALA A 95 34.86 -9.71 18.82
C ALA A 95 33.40 -9.54 19.30
N PRO A 96 33.07 -10.00 20.52
CA PRO A 96 31.81 -9.63 21.16
C PRO A 96 31.74 -8.12 21.33
N PHE A 97 30.62 -7.50 20.93
CA PHE A 97 30.33 -6.11 21.28
C PHE A 97 30.08 -6.02 22.78
N ALA A 98 31.13 -5.76 23.56
CA ALA A 98 31.01 -5.39 24.96
C ALA A 98 30.79 -3.87 25.07
N ASN A 99 29.79 -3.48 25.84
CA ASN A 99 29.56 -2.13 26.38
C ASN A 99 28.81 -1.07 25.54
N GLN A 100 28.25 -1.38 24.36
CA GLN A 100 27.29 -0.45 23.73
C GLN A 100 25.85 -0.80 24.14
N PRO A 101 25.08 0.15 24.69
CA PRO A 101 23.67 -0.09 24.97
C PRO A 101 22.94 -0.32 23.65
N ILE A 102 22.25 -1.45 23.53
CA ILE A 102 21.39 -1.74 22.39
C ILE A 102 20.12 -0.91 22.57
N THR A 103 19.84 -0.04 21.62
CA THR A 103 18.77 0.96 21.74
C THR A 103 17.57 0.71 20.85
N THR A 104 17.72 -0.11 19.81
CA THR A 104 16.69 -0.31 18.78
C THR A 104 16.40 -1.79 18.51
N LYS A 105 15.23 -2.08 17.96
CA LYS A 105 14.87 -3.45 17.55
C LYS A 105 15.72 -3.93 16.39
N VAL A 106 16.06 -3.02 15.46
CA VAL A 106 16.96 -3.31 14.34
C VAL A 106 18.34 -3.76 14.82
N GLU A 107 18.94 -3.07 15.79
CA GLU A 107 20.23 -3.47 16.39
C GLU A 107 20.13 -4.85 17.07
N GLN A 108 19.03 -5.11 17.79
CA GLN A 108 18.80 -6.41 18.44
C GLN A 108 18.75 -7.55 17.42
N ALA A 109 18.04 -7.35 16.31
CA ALA A 109 17.94 -8.34 15.23
C ALA A 109 19.30 -8.58 14.56
N ALA A 110 20.06 -7.52 14.25
CA ALA A 110 21.41 -7.63 13.70
C ALA A 110 22.35 -8.40 14.63
N LEU A 111 22.29 -8.14 15.94
CA LEU A 111 23.08 -8.88 16.93
C LEU A 111 22.69 -10.35 17.06
N ALA A 112 21.40 -10.68 16.90
CA ALA A 112 20.93 -12.06 16.88
C ALA A 112 21.57 -12.82 15.70
N ILE A 113 21.53 -12.24 14.50
CA ILE A 113 22.19 -12.78 13.31
C ILE A 113 23.70 -12.95 13.54
N ALA A 114 24.38 -11.91 14.05
CA ALA A 114 25.82 -11.98 14.33
C ALA A 114 26.18 -13.10 15.32
N ARG A 115 25.35 -13.33 16.34
CA ARG A 115 25.53 -14.45 17.29
C ARG A 115 25.37 -15.80 16.60
N THR A 116 24.38 -15.95 15.73
CA THR A 116 24.15 -17.20 14.99
C THR A 116 25.25 -17.46 13.97
N LEU A 117 25.72 -16.44 13.25
CA LEU A 117 26.87 -16.55 12.33
C LEU A 117 28.15 -16.99 13.05
N ARG A 118 28.44 -16.44 14.24
CA ARG A 118 29.58 -16.88 15.04
C ARG A 118 29.49 -18.34 15.48
N LYS A 119 28.29 -18.86 15.77
CA LYS A 119 28.10 -20.28 16.10
C LYS A 119 28.34 -21.20 14.91
N LEU A 120 27.98 -20.74 13.71
CA LEU A 120 28.18 -21.48 12.46
C LEU A 120 29.64 -21.43 11.96
N ASP A 121 30.44 -20.49 12.48
CA ASP A 121 31.89 -20.35 12.30
C ASP A 121 32.37 -20.53 10.84
N SER A 122 31.65 -19.91 9.91
CA SER A 122 31.95 -19.97 8.48
C SER A 122 32.15 -18.56 7.94
N SER A 123 33.40 -18.22 7.64
CA SER A 123 33.75 -16.92 7.05
C SER A 123 33.05 -16.68 5.72
N GLN A 124 32.98 -17.72 4.88
CA GLN A 124 32.28 -17.66 3.60
C GLN A 124 30.79 -17.38 3.77
N LEU A 125 30.11 -18.07 4.70
CA LEU A 125 28.70 -17.81 5.00
C LEU A 125 28.52 -16.38 5.51
N THR A 126 29.35 -15.93 6.44
CA THR A 126 29.31 -14.55 6.97
C THR A 126 29.45 -13.51 5.85
N THR A 127 30.37 -13.72 4.90
CA THR A 127 30.51 -12.83 3.73
C THR A 127 29.24 -12.81 2.89
N HIS A 128 28.68 -13.97 2.53
CA HIS A 128 27.46 -14.03 1.73
C HIS A 128 26.26 -13.37 2.43
N ILE A 129 26.07 -13.61 3.73
CA ILE A 129 25.00 -12.97 4.50
C ILE A 129 25.20 -11.46 4.57
N THR A 130 26.42 -11.00 4.83
CA THR A 130 26.72 -9.56 4.92
C THR A 130 26.47 -8.87 3.58
N THR A 131 26.87 -9.48 2.46
CA THR A 131 26.58 -8.97 1.12
C THR A 131 25.08 -8.89 0.85
N ASP A 132 24.32 -9.93 1.21
CA ASP A 132 22.87 -9.95 0.99
C ASP A 132 22.12 -8.94 1.87
N VAL A 133 22.52 -8.80 3.14
CA VAL A 133 21.97 -7.76 4.03
C VAL A 133 22.31 -6.36 3.51
N ALA A 134 23.51 -6.14 2.97
CA ALA A 134 23.84 -4.86 2.34
C ALA A 134 22.94 -4.56 1.13
N ALA A 135 22.64 -5.57 0.31
CA ALA A 135 21.71 -5.42 -0.81
C ALA A 135 20.26 -5.14 -0.34
N GLU A 136 19.82 -5.75 0.75
CA GLU A 136 18.52 -5.46 1.37
C GLU A 136 18.41 -4.01 1.85
N LEU A 137 19.44 -3.49 2.54
CA LEU A 137 19.46 -2.11 3.02
C LEU A 137 19.50 -1.11 1.85
N ALA A 138 20.30 -1.39 0.82
CA ALA A 138 20.36 -0.58 -0.39
C ALA A 138 19.02 -0.55 -1.14
N ALA A 139 18.30 -1.68 -1.20
CA ALA A 139 16.98 -1.77 -1.81
C ALA A 139 15.95 -0.89 -1.10
N ILE A 140 15.99 -0.82 0.24
CA ILE A 140 15.10 0.06 1.01
C ILE A 140 15.40 1.52 0.70
N GLU A 141 16.67 1.91 0.65
CA GLU A 141 17.06 3.27 0.30
C GLU A 141 16.66 3.69 -1.13
N GLN A 142 16.80 2.77 -2.09
CA GLN A 142 16.32 2.98 -3.46
C GLN A 142 14.81 3.21 -3.47
N ALA A 143 14.06 2.33 -2.79
CA ALA A 143 12.61 2.46 -2.67
C ALA A 143 12.19 3.76 -1.99
N GLU A 144 12.90 4.21 -0.96
CA GLU A 144 12.66 5.49 -0.27
C GLU A 144 12.75 6.69 -1.23
N ARG A 145 13.69 6.63 -2.19
CA ARG A 145 13.88 7.64 -3.26
C ARG A 145 12.90 7.48 -4.42
N GLY A 146 12.09 6.43 -4.42
CA GLY A 146 11.15 6.11 -5.49
C GLY A 146 11.77 5.38 -6.69
N ASP A 147 12.95 4.77 -6.52
CA ASP A 147 13.51 3.82 -7.49
C ASP A 147 13.12 2.41 -7.05
N LEU A 148 12.28 1.74 -7.85
CA LEU A 148 11.73 0.42 -7.55
C LEU A 148 12.37 -0.70 -8.40
N SER A 149 13.61 -0.49 -8.85
CA SER A 149 14.38 -1.49 -9.60
C SER A 149 14.85 -2.65 -8.70
N ASP A 150 15.19 -3.78 -9.33
CA ASP A 150 15.77 -4.97 -8.68
C ASP A 150 15.02 -5.41 -7.41
N ARG A 151 15.71 -5.46 -6.26
CA ARG A 151 15.12 -5.87 -4.98
C ARG A 151 14.23 -4.77 -4.38
N ALA A 152 14.43 -3.50 -4.76
CA ALA A 152 13.58 -2.39 -4.32
C ALA A 152 12.14 -2.52 -4.83
N GLN A 153 11.93 -3.30 -5.91
CA GLN A 153 10.60 -3.63 -6.43
C GLN A 153 9.67 -4.21 -5.37
N GLN A 154 10.19 -4.78 -4.28
CA GLN A 154 9.38 -5.22 -3.16
C GLN A 154 8.45 -4.13 -2.59
N ALA A 155 8.81 -2.86 -2.73
CA ALA A 155 7.97 -1.73 -2.36
C ALA A 155 6.58 -1.77 -3.00
N VAL A 156 6.44 -2.30 -4.22
CA VAL A 156 5.14 -2.36 -4.92
C VAL A 156 4.12 -3.27 -4.23
N ALA A 157 4.57 -4.15 -3.34
CA ALA A 157 3.71 -5.02 -2.54
C ALA A 157 3.39 -4.43 -1.15
N LEU A 158 3.91 -3.24 -0.81
CA LEU A 158 3.80 -2.65 0.51
C LEU A 158 3.01 -1.34 0.45
N SER A 159 2.23 -1.07 1.50
CA SER A 159 1.58 0.24 1.68
C SER A 159 2.42 1.11 2.59
N ARG A 160 2.73 2.33 2.15
CA ARG A 160 3.50 3.31 2.90
C ARG A 160 2.60 4.45 3.39
N GLU A 161 2.85 4.97 4.60
CA GLU A 161 2.09 6.10 5.17
C GLU A 161 2.31 7.44 4.44
N ASP A 162 3.23 7.48 3.48
CA ASP A 162 3.59 8.61 2.63
C ASP A 162 3.95 8.11 1.23
N ALA A 163 4.04 9.00 0.26
CA ALA A 163 4.35 8.68 -1.13
C ALA A 163 5.38 9.65 -1.72
N SER A 164 6.27 9.12 -2.55
CA SER A 164 7.25 9.92 -3.28
C SER A 164 6.55 10.75 -4.36
N PRO A 165 6.79 12.07 -4.46
CA PRO A 165 6.26 12.89 -5.55
C PRO A 165 6.64 12.38 -6.95
N LEU A 166 7.83 11.76 -7.09
CA LEU A 166 8.28 11.15 -8.34
C LEU A 166 7.35 9.99 -8.76
N GLN A 167 7.02 9.12 -7.80
CA GLN A 167 6.13 7.98 -8.03
C GLN A 167 4.68 8.43 -8.28
N ILE A 168 4.22 9.51 -7.64
CA ILE A 168 2.89 10.07 -7.91
C ILE A 168 2.81 10.59 -9.35
N SER A 169 3.85 11.29 -9.81
CA SER A 169 3.95 11.77 -11.19
C SER A 169 3.98 10.61 -12.20
N GLN A 170 4.75 9.56 -11.92
CA GLN A 170 4.78 8.36 -12.76
C GLN A 170 3.41 7.68 -12.84
N ALA A 171 2.70 7.55 -11.71
CA ALA A 171 1.35 7.00 -11.68
C ALA A 171 0.35 7.86 -12.46
N ASP A 172 0.44 9.18 -12.32
CA ASP A 172 -0.43 10.12 -13.04
C ASP A 172 -0.23 10.05 -14.56
N HIS A 173 1.01 9.89 -15.03
CA HIS A 173 1.31 9.63 -16.43
C HIS A 173 0.70 8.30 -16.93
N LEU A 174 0.82 7.20 -16.17
CA LEU A 174 0.21 5.92 -16.54
C LEU A 174 -1.32 6.02 -16.64
N LEU A 175 -1.95 6.75 -15.72
CA LEU A 175 -3.39 7.01 -15.73
C LEU A 175 -3.79 7.98 -16.84
N HIS A 176 -2.91 8.89 -17.26
CA HIS A 176 -3.16 9.71 -18.45
C HIS A 176 -3.33 8.86 -19.70
N ASP A 177 -2.46 7.88 -19.88
CA ASP A 177 -2.51 6.96 -21.01
C ASP A 177 -3.74 6.05 -20.92
N ASN A 178 -4.00 5.47 -19.74
CA ASN A 178 -5.15 4.61 -19.49
C ASN A 178 -5.83 4.90 -18.14
N PRO A 179 -6.88 5.75 -18.11
CA PRO A 179 -7.58 6.12 -16.87
C PRO A 179 -8.29 4.97 -16.15
N PHE A 180 -8.54 3.84 -16.81
CA PHE A 180 -9.08 2.63 -16.18
C PHE A 180 -8.02 1.80 -15.46
N GLY A 181 -6.75 2.21 -15.55
CA GLY A 181 -5.61 1.54 -14.95
C GLY A 181 -5.02 0.44 -15.83
N SER A 182 -3.74 0.18 -15.60
CA SER A 182 -2.94 -0.87 -16.24
C SER A 182 -2.30 -1.75 -15.19
N GLN A 183 -1.84 -2.95 -15.58
CA GLN A 183 -1.10 -3.84 -14.68
C GLN A 183 0.16 -3.17 -14.10
N THR A 184 0.79 -2.25 -14.86
CA THR A 184 1.99 -1.52 -14.43
C THR A 184 1.77 -0.69 -13.16
N LEU A 185 0.55 -0.20 -12.90
CA LEU A 185 0.22 0.50 -11.64
C LEU A 185 0.37 -0.39 -10.40
N PHE A 186 0.29 -1.71 -10.57
CA PHE A 186 0.39 -2.69 -9.49
C PHE A 186 1.77 -3.34 -9.37
N THR A 187 2.65 -3.16 -10.36
CA THR A 187 3.92 -3.90 -10.48
C THR A 187 5.16 -3.03 -10.53
N GLU A 188 5.02 -1.77 -10.91
CA GLU A 188 6.15 -0.86 -11.18
C GLU A 188 6.05 0.46 -10.41
N VAL A 189 4.94 0.69 -9.70
CA VAL A 189 4.66 1.94 -9.00
C VAL A 189 4.36 1.68 -7.53
N ASP A 190 4.78 2.61 -6.68
CA ASP A 190 4.41 2.60 -5.26
C ASP A 190 2.87 2.64 -5.10
N PRO A 191 2.24 1.70 -4.37
CA PRO A 191 0.79 1.61 -4.31
C PRO A 191 0.12 2.84 -3.69
N THR A 192 0.77 3.50 -2.73
CA THR A 192 0.26 4.73 -2.12
C THR A 192 0.27 5.86 -3.15
N ALA A 193 1.35 6.00 -3.93
CA ALA A 193 1.44 6.94 -5.02
C ALA A 193 0.39 6.67 -6.12
N ALA A 194 0.22 5.41 -6.51
CA ALA A 194 -0.80 5.00 -7.47
C ALA A 194 -2.22 5.33 -6.98
N ALA A 195 -2.53 5.08 -5.70
CA ALA A 195 -3.81 5.46 -5.12
C ALA A 195 -4.04 6.98 -5.08
N ILE A 196 -3.00 7.78 -4.81
CA ILE A 196 -3.09 9.26 -4.84
C ILE A 196 -3.42 9.74 -6.25
N ALA A 197 -2.70 9.26 -7.26
CA ALA A 197 -2.98 9.61 -8.65
C ALA A 197 -4.39 9.13 -9.04
N ALA A 198 -4.75 7.88 -8.74
CA ALA A 198 -6.07 7.35 -9.04
C ALA A 198 -7.20 8.16 -8.38
N ALA A 199 -7.00 8.73 -7.18
CA ALA A 199 -7.98 9.61 -6.53
C ALA A 199 -8.19 10.92 -7.30
N HIS A 200 -7.11 11.50 -7.84
CA HIS A 200 -7.19 12.65 -8.74
C HIS A 200 -8.00 12.34 -10.01
N TRP A 201 -7.70 11.21 -10.67
CA TRP A 201 -8.41 10.76 -11.87
C TRP A 201 -9.87 10.36 -11.61
N TYR A 202 -10.13 9.72 -10.48
CA TYR A 202 -11.47 9.38 -10.01
C TYR A 202 -12.34 10.63 -9.84
N HIS A 203 -11.81 11.68 -9.20
CA HIS A 203 -12.56 12.93 -9.04
C HIS A 203 -12.87 13.61 -10.38
N ALA A 204 -11.94 13.56 -11.35
CA ALA A 204 -12.20 14.01 -12.71
C ALA A 204 -13.34 13.20 -13.37
N ALA A 205 -13.32 11.87 -13.24
CA ALA A 205 -14.36 10.99 -13.76
C ALA A 205 -15.75 11.27 -13.14
N VAL A 206 -15.80 11.44 -11.81
CA VAL A 206 -17.04 11.83 -11.10
C VAL A 206 -17.56 13.16 -11.62
N THR A 207 -16.69 14.15 -11.80
CA THR A 207 -17.10 15.49 -12.24
C THR A 207 -17.66 15.48 -13.67
N VAL A 208 -16.97 14.81 -14.60
CA VAL A 208 -17.44 14.64 -15.98
C VAL A 208 -18.79 13.93 -16.03
N THR A 209 -18.94 12.88 -15.23
CA THR A 209 -20.17 12.09 -15.19
C THR A 209 -21.32 12.90 -14.58
N ALA A 210 -21.08 13.63 -13.51
CA ALA A 210 -22.06 14.53 -12.88
C ALA A 210 -22.55 15.59 -13.88
N GLN A 211 -21.64 16.23 -14.63
CA GLN A 211 -21.98 17.22 -15.65
C GLN A 211 -22.81 16.60 -16.79
N HIS A 212 -22.46 15.40 -17.25
CA HIS A 212 -23.17 14.72 -18.35
C HIS A 212 -24.59 14.26 -17.97
N THR A 213 -24.71 13.75 -16.74
CA THR A 213 -25.96 13.18 -16.21
C THR A 213 -26.85 14.22 -15.52
N ALA A 214 -26.32 15.42 -15.25
CA ALA A 214 -26.95 16.44 -14.40
C ALA A 214 -27.30 15.94 -12.98
N LEU A 215 -26.59 14.92 -12.50
CA LEU A 215 -26.69 14.42 -11.14
C LEU A 215 -25.68 15.14 -10.24
N HIS A 216 -25.97 15.20 -8.94
CA HIS A 216 -25.00 15.67 -7.96
C HIS A 216 -23.82 14.67 -7.87
N PRO A 217 -22.55 15.10 -7.68
CA PRO A 217 -21.40 14.20 -7.56
C PRO A 217 -21.63 13.04 -6.56
N MET A 218 -22.21 13.32 -5.39
CA MET A 218 -22.54 12.27 -4.41
C MET A 218 -23.61 11.27 -4.88
N GLN A 219 -24.52 11.69 -5.75
CA GLN A 219 -25.47 10.77 -6.38
C GLN A 219 -24.76 9.90 -7.42
N VAL A 220 -23.75 10.41 -8.13
CA VAL A 220 -22.94 9.59 -9.05
C VAL A 220 -22.23 8.47 -8.28
N VAL A 221 -21.64 8.77 -7.11
CA VAL A 221 -21.00 7.76 -6.26
C VAL A 221 -22.02 6.76 -5.70
N GLY A 222 -23.15 7.25 -5.17
CA GLY A 222 -24.18 6.43 -4.53
C GLY A 222 -25.11 5.67 -5.48
N SER A 223 -25.16 6.02 -6.77
CA SER A 223 -25.98 5.32 -7.79
C SER A 223 -25.35 4.00 -8.25
N SER A 224 -24.17 3.66 -7.73
CA SER A 224 -23.51 2.41 -8.02
C SER A 224 -24.03 1.33 -7.08
N GLU A 225 -24.81 0.38 -7.61
CA GLU A 225 -25.01 -0.88 -6.90
C GLU A 225 -23.64 -1.59 -6.84
N GLN A 226 -23.08 -1.75 -5.64
CA GLN A 226 -21.77 -2.37 -5.43
C GLN A 226 -21.88 -3.69 -4.67
N PRO A 227 -22.49 -4.75 -5.24
CA PRO A 227 -22.57 -6.04 -4.58
C PRO A 227 -21.18 -6.65 -4.30
N ASP A 228 -20.20 -6.36 -5.17
CA ASP A 228 -18.87 -7.00 -5.13
C ASP A 228 -17.87 -6.29 -4.20
N LYS A 229 -18.11 -5.03 -3.82
CA LYS A 229 -17.19 -4.22 -2.97
C LYS A 229 -17.93 -3.27 -2.00
N PRO A 230 -18.63 -3.78 -0.98
CA PRO A 230 -19.45 -2.95 -0.09
C PRO A 230 -18.66 -1.88 0.69
N LEU A 231 -17.37 -2.10 0.97
CA LEU A 231 -16.51 -1.12 1.66
C LEU A 231 -15.99 -0.01 0.73
N ALA A 232 -16.04 -0.21 -0.59
CA ALA A 232 -15.55 0.78 -1.54
C ALA A 232 -16.41 2.05 -1.50
N VAL A 233 -17.72 1.95 -1.27
CA VAL A 233 -18.63 3.12 -1.18
C VAL A 233 -18.18 4.12 -0.11
N GLU A 234 -17.78 3.66 1.09
CA GLU A 234 -17.34 4.54 2.18
C GLU A 234 -16.09 5.32 1.75
N SER A 235 -15.04 4.62 1.31
CA SER A 235 -13.79 5.26 0.87
C SER A 235 -13.96 6.18 -0.35
N LEU A 236 -14.76 5.78 -1.34
CA LEU A 236 -15.05 6.58 -2.54
C LEU A 236 -15.87 7.83 -2.24
N SER A 237 -16.82 7.73 -1.31
CA SER A 237 -17.65 8.85 -0.87
C SER A 237 -16.84 9.87 -0.07
N ASP A 238 -15.99 9.41 0.85
CA ASP A 238 -15.08 10.26 1.62
C ASP A 238 -14.13 11.03 0.71
N ILE A 239 -13.56 10.34 -0.30
CA ILE A 239 -12.63 10.95 -1.25
C ILE A 239 -13.35 11.97 -2.15
N ALA A 240 -14.49 11.60 -2.74
CA ALA A 240 -15.24 12.51 -3.59
C ALA A 240 -15.66 13.78 -2.82
N THR A 241 -16.20 13.62 -1.61
CA THR A 241 -16.60 14.74 -0.75
C THR A 241 -15.41 15.65 -0.42
N ALA A 242 -14.28 15.06 -0.02
CA ALA A 242 -13.12 15.84 0.36
C ALA A 242 -12.50 16.61 -0.82
N LEU A 243 -12.44 16.00 -2.01
CA LEU A 243 -11.90 16.64 -3.22
C LEU A 243 -12.82 17.72 -3.79
N ASP A 244 -14.13 17.56 -3.67
CA ASP A 244 -15.12 18.56 -4.07
C ASP A 244 -14.96 19.86 -3.24
N THR A 245 -14.62 19.73 -1.95
CA THR A 245 -14.26 20.90 -1.09
C THR A 245 -12.91 21.55 -1.41
N GLY A 246 -12.22 21.12 -2.48
CA GLY A 246 -10.96 21.71 -2.94
C GLY A 246 -9.71 21.17 -2.26
N ARG A 247 -9.80 20.08 -1.49
CA ARG A 247 -8.62 19.43 -0.92
C ARG A 247 -7.80 18.75 -2.02
N ARG A 248 -6.51 18.55 -1.76
CA ARG A 248 -5.58 17.83 -2.66
C ARG A 248 -5.66 16.32 -2.45
N ALA A 249 -5.51 15.54 -3.52
CA ALA A 249 -5.58 14.08 -3.51
C ALA A 249 -4.64 13.45 -2.47
N ARG A 250 -3.38 13.90 -2.44
CA ARG A 250 -2.40 13.45 -1.45
C ARG A 250 -2.89 13.60 0.01
N HIS A 251 -3.47 14.76 0.34
CA HIS A 251 -3.95 15.06 1.69
C HIS A 251 -5.25 14.33 2.08
N VAL A 252 -5.96 13.77 1.11
CA VAL A 252 -7.17 12.97 1.34
C VAL A 252 -6.83 11.49 1.44
N VAL A 253 -5.97 10.99 0.57
CA VAL A 253 -5.61 9.57 0.49
C VAL A 253 -4.68 9.14 1.62
N MET A 254 -3.64 9.93 1.95
CA MET A 254 -2.66 9.54 2.99
C MET A 254 -3.31 9.24 4.36
N PRO A 255 -4.26 10.05 4.88
CA PRO A 255 -4.91 9.75 6.15
C PRO A 255 -5.70 8.43 6.15
N LEU A 256 -6.33 8.05 5.03
CA LEU A 256 -7.08 6.79 4.91
C LEU A 256 -6.13 5.59 4.98
N ILE A 257 -5.05 5.62 4.20
CA ILE A 257 -4.02 4.56 4.20
C ILE A 257 -3.35 4.48 5.57
N ARG A 258 -2.97 5.62 6.17
CA ARG A 258 -2.37 5.67 7.50
C ARG A 258 -3.30 5.09 8.57
N ASN A 259 -4.60 5.42 8.53
CA ASN A 259 -5.57 4.85 9.47
C ASN A 259 -5.64 3.31 9.35
N ALA A 260 -5.70 2.80 8.12
CA ALA A 260 -5.75 1.36 7.88
C ALA A 260 -4.45 0.64 8.29
N LEU A 261 -3.28 1.26 8.09
CA LEU A 261 -2.00 0.74 8.59
C LEU A 261 -1.95 0.68 10.12
N HIS A 262 -2.46 1.71 10.82
CA HIS A 262 -2.57 1.68 12.27
C HIS A 262 -3.51 0.57 12.76
N VAL A 263 -4.64 0.36 12.10
CA VAL A 263 -5.54 -0.76 12.39
C VAL A 263 -4.84 -2.11 12.20
N ALA A 264 -4.03 -2.26 11.14
CA ALA A 264 -3.23 -3.46 10.90
C ALA A 264 -2.22 -3.74 12.01
N ASP A 265 -1.67 -2.68 12.61
CA ASP A 265 -0.78 -2.74 13.76
C ASP A 265 -1.51 -2.93 15.11
N GLY A 266 -2.84 -3.00 15.11
CA GLY A 266 -3.66 -3.16 16.32
C GLY A 266 -3.95 -1.86 17.06
N TYR A 267 -3.74 -0.70 16.43
CA TYR A 267 -4.06 0.62 16.99
C TYR A 267 -5.35 1.18 16.39
N LEU A 268 -6.15 1.83 17.22
CA LEU A 268 -7.30 2.64 16.78
C LEU A 268 -6.89 4.11 16.74
N ARG A 269 -7.16 4.78 15.61
CA ARG A 269 -6.95 6.22 15.44
C ARG A 269 -8.31 6.91 15.31
N GLY A 270 -8.44 8.09 15.93
CA GLY A 270 -9.66 8.90 15.82
C GLY A 270 -10.87 8.32 16.57
N ILE A 271 -10.80 8.31 17.91
CA ILE A 271 -11.88 7.80 18.79
C ILE A 271 -13.25 8.38 18.43
N LEU A 272 -13.32 9.67 18.07
CA LEU A 272 -14.57 10.31 17.67
C LEU A 272 -15.20 9.69 16.41
N GLY A 273 -14.38 9.33 15.41
CA GLY A 273 -14.87 8.66 14.20
C GLY A 273 -15.38 7.25 14.50
N VAL A 274 -14.70 6.52 15.40
CA VAL A 274 -15.18 5.23 15.89
C VAL A 274 -16.51 5.36 16.61
N GLN A 275 -16.66 6.37 17.48
CA GLN A 275 -17.93 6.65 18.16
C GLN A 275 -19.05 6.95 17.18
N GLN A 276 -18.81 7.78 16.17
CA GLN A 276 -19.80 8.09 15.12
C GLN A 276 -20.26 6.83 14.38
N ARG A 277 -19.33 5.93 14.05
CA ARG A 277 -19.63 4.68 13.35
C ARG A 277 -20.42 3.69 14.22
N ILE A 278 -20.11 3.64 15.52
CA ILE A 278 -20.91 2.89 16.51
C ILE A 278 -22.32 3.47 16.60
N THR A 279 -22.46 4.79 16.71
CA THR A 279 -23.76 5.46 16.77
C THR A 279 -24.58 5.19 15.52
N ALA A 280 -23.99 5.32 14.32
CA ALA A 280 -24.68 5.03 13.06
C ALA A 280 -25.15 3.57 12.98
N ALA A 281 -24.34 2.62 13.45
CA ALA A 281 -24.74 1.21 13.52
C ALA A 281 -25.90 0.98 14.52
N GLN A 282 -25.90 1.68 15.66
CA GLN A 282 -26.98 1.62 16.64
C GLN A 282 -28.28 2.24 16.09
N GLU A 283 -28.21 3.37 15.38
CA GLU A 283 -29.35 3.98 14.71
C GLU A 283 -29.91 3.09 13.61
N PHE A 284 -29.04 2.41 12.85
CA PHE A 284 -29.45 1.42 11.86
C PHE A 284 -30.23 0.25 12.49
N LEU A 285 -29.77 -0.26 13.65
CA LEU A 285 -30.51 -1.29 14.40
C LEU A 285 -31.88 -0.81 14.86
N GLN A 286 -31.98 0.43 15.34
CA GLN A 286 -33.24 1.00 15.82
C GLN A 286 -34.24 1.26 14.69
N THR A 287 -33.74 1.58 13.49
CA THR A 287 -34.57 1.88 12.32
C THR A 287 -34.81 0.69 11.40
N ALA A 288 -34.18 -0.46 11.69
CA ALA A 288 -34.38 -1.70 10.94
C ALA A 288 -35.85 -2.12 10.94
N ARG A 289 -36.33 -2.60 9.78
CA ARG A 289 -37.74 -2.94 9.59
C ARG A 289 -38.20 -3.98 10.62
N PRO A 290 -39.40 -3.82 11.22
CA PRO A 290 -39.94 -4.82 12.14
C PRO A 290 -40.06 -6.18 11.41
N GLY A 291 -39.38 -7.20 11.95
CA GLY A 291 -39.29 -8.54 11.37
C GLY A 291 -37.86 -9.00 11.01
N VAL A 292 -36.89 -8.07 10.91
CA VAL A 292 -35.46 -8.42 10.79
C VAL A 292 -34.85 -8.40 12.18
N ASN A 293 -34.70 -9.55 12.82
CA ASN A 293 -34.01 -9.67 14.11
C ASN A 293 -32.49 -9.52 13.93
N LEU A 294 -32.02 -8.28 13.75
CA LEU A 294 -30.60 -7.96 13.82
C LEU A 294 -30.20 -7.83 15.28
N SER A 295 -29.51 -8.85 15.82
CA SER A 295 -28.79 -8.69 17.08
C SER A 295 -27.65 -7.69 16.89
N PRO A 296 -27.31 -6.85 17.88
CA PRO A 296 -26.07 -6.07 17.87
C PRO A 296 -24.83 -6.92 17.54
N ASP A 297 -24.81 -8.17 17.99
CA ASP A 297 -23.70 -9.12 17.75
C ASP A 297 -23.59 -9.59 16.29
N ALA A 298 -24.64 -9.39 15.48
CA ALA A 298 -24.63 -9.74 14.07
C ALA A 298 -24.04 -8.62 13.18
N ILE A 299 -23.88 -7.40 13.72
CA ILE A 299 -23.33 -6.28 12.97
C ILE A 299 -21.81 -6.36 12.94
N HIS A 300 -21.28 -6.45 11.73
CA HIS A 300 -19.85 -6.33 11.48
C HIS A 300 -19.55 -4.86 11.18
N LEU A 301 -18.98 -4.14 12.16
CA LEU A 301 -18.53 -2.77 11.97
C LEU A 301 -17.03 -2.79 11.60
N PRO A 302 -16.65 -2.53 10.34
CA PRO A 302 -15.24 -2.48 9.97
C PRO A 302 -14.56 -1.34 10.74
N LEU A 303 -13.29 -1.44 11.13
CA LEU A 303 -12.59 -0.38 11.89
C LEU A 303 -11.98 0.72 10.99
N THR A 304 -11.91 0.45 9.69
CA THR A 304 -11.43 1.34 8.63
C THR A 304 -12.20 1.02 7.34
N SER A 305 -12.26 1.98 6.42
CA SER A 305 -12.93 1.80 5.12
C SER A 305 -12.09 1.04 4.08
N LEU A 306 -10.85 0.66 4.44
CA LEU A 306 -9.90 -0.07 3.59
C LEU A 306 -9.50 -1.39 4.22
N ASN A 307 -9.10 -2.37 3.40
CA ASN A 307 -8.49 -3.59 3.89
C ASN A 307 -7.14 -3.31 4.60
N PRO A 308 -7.03 -3.50 5.92
CA PRO A 308 -5.82 -3.17 6.67
C PRO A 308 -4.60 -4.02 6.27
N ALA A 309 -4.80 -5.20 5.66
CA ALA A 309 -3.70 -6.04 5.21
C ALA A 309 -3.02 -5.51 3.92
N ARG A 310 -3.70 -4.67 3.14
CA ARG A 310 -3.20 -4.12 1.86
C ARG A 310 -3.86 -2.78 1.52
N PRO A 311 -3.75 -1.76 2.38
CA PRO A 311 -4.64 -0.60 2.32
C PRO A 311 -4.47 0.25 1.05
N ALA A 312 -3.24 0.47 0.59
CA ALA A 312 -3.02 1.25 -0.62
C ALA A 312 -3.44 0.50 -1.90
N PRO A 313 -3.09 -0.78 -2.11
CA PRO A 313 -3.64 -1.57 -3.21
C PRO A 313 -5.16 -1.70 -3.18
N ASP A 314 -5.77 -1.87 -2.00
CA ASP A 314 -7.24 -1.96 -1.85
C ASP A 314 -7.91 -0.63 -2.24
N LEU A 315 -7.34 0.51 -1.81
CA LEU A 315 -7.84 1.82 -2.21
C LEU A 315 -7.69 2.06 -3.71
N LEU A 316 -6.55 1.69 -4.31
CA LEU A 316 -6.35 1.78 -5.75
C LEU A 316 -7.41 0.96 -6.50
N ASP A 317 -7.66 -0.28 -6.07
CA ASP A 317 -8.69 -1.16 -6.63
C ASP A 317 -10.09 -0.53 -6.51
N ASN A 318 -10.38 0.18 -5.42
CA ASN A 318 -11.66 0.88 -5.23
C ASN A 318 -11.78 2.09 -6.16
N LEU A 319 -10.72 2.88 -6.29
CA LEU A 319 -10.68 4.08 -7.13
C LEU A 319 -10.82 3.76 -8.62
N LEU A 320 -10.10 2.76 -9.12
CA LEU A 320 -10.22 2.32 -10.51
C LEU A 320 -11.63 1.77 -10.78
N TYR A 321 -12.19 1.01 -9.83
CA TYR A 321 -13.58 0.57 -9.91
C TYR A 321 -14.57 1.75 -9.93
N GLY A 322 -14.30 2.80 -9.15
CA GLY A 322 -15.08 4.03 -9.16
C GLY A 322 -15.04 4.76 -10.51
N ILE A 323 -13.89 4.78 -11.18
CA ILE A 323 -13.74 5.33 -12.55
C ILE A 323 -14.56 4.50 -13.55
N ASP A 324 -14.48 3.18 -13.47
CA ASP A 324 -15.24 2.27 -14.34
C ASP A 324 -16.76 2.40 -14.13
N THR A 325 -17.19 2.54 -12.88
CA THR A 325 -18.57 2.84 -12.51
C THR A 325 -19.07 4.16 -13.11
N CYS A 326 -18.24 5.21 -13.06
CA CYS A 326 -18.54 6.50 -13.69
C CYS A 326 -18.76 6.34 -15.20
N TRP A 327 -17.90 5.54 -15.86
CA TRP A 327 -18.05 5.21 -17.27
C TRP A 327 -19.37 4.48 -17.56
N HIS A 328 -19.72 3.46 -16.78
CA HIS A 328 -20.98 2.74 -16.95
C HIS A 328 -22.21 3.66 -16.80
N LEU A 329 -22.20 4.57 -15.82
CA LEU A 329 -23.28 5.54 -15.63
C LEU A 329 -23.36 6.55 -16.79
N TYR A 330 -22.20 7.01 -17.28
CA TYR A 330 -22.08 7.88 -18.46
C TYR A 330 -22.65 7.20 -19.71
N GLN A 331 -22.29 5.94 -19.95
CA GLN A 331 -22.77 5.14 -21.08
C GLN A 331 -24.28 4.94 -21.03
N HIS A 332 -24.81 4.51 -19.88
CA HIS A 332 -26.23 4.25 -19.72
C HIS A 332 -27.11 5.49 -19.96
N HIS A 333 -26.67 6.68 -19.53
CA HIS A 333 -27.38 7.94 -19.84
C HIS A 333 -27.30 8.33 -21.32
N SER A 334 -26.20 7.99 -21.99
CA SER A 334 -26.02 8.28 -23.42
C SER A 334 -26.91 7.39 -24.28
N ASN A 335 -27.04 6.11 -23.93
CA ASN A 335 -27.90 5.15 -24.62
C ASN A 335 -29.39 5.47 -24.46
N ARG A 336 -29.81 5.96 -23.27
CA ARG A 336 -31.20 6.42 -23.04
C ARG A 336 -31.62 7.59 -23.93
N ARG A 337 -30.66 8.42 -24.37
CA ARG A 337 -30.93 9.56 -25.27
C ARG A 337 -31.00 9.15 -26.75
N SER A 338 -30.58 7.95 -27.12
CA SER A 338 -30.56 7.47 -28.52
C SER A 338 -31.08 6.02 -28.64
N PRO A 339 -32.41 5.81 -28.55
CA PRO A 339 -33.02 4.46 -28.53
C PRO A 339 -32.97 3.68 -29.86
N ASN A 340 -32.47 4.26 -30.95
CA ASN A 340 -32.48 3.67 -32.30
C ASN A 340 -31.09 3.14 -32.76
N ALA A 341 -30.35 2.44 -31.91
CA ALA A 341 -29.01 1.93 -32.25
C ALA A 341 -28.97 0.40 -32.31
N GLY A 342 -29.63 -0.20 -33.30
CA GLY A 342 -29.43 -1.61 -33.64
C GLY A 342 -28.23 -1.78 -34.58
N ALA A 343 -27.23 -2.56 -34.16
CA ALA A 343 -26.14 -3.15 -34.97
C ALA A 343 -24.89 -2.31 -35.35
N VAL A 344 -24.75 -1.04 -34.94
CA VAL A 344 -23.48 -0.26 -35.06
C VAL A 344 -22.74 -0.14 -33.71
N GLU A 345 -23.06 -1.02 -32.76
CA GLU A 345 -22.79 -0.82 -31.33
C GLU A 345 -21.30 -0.72 -30.97
N ALA A 346 -20.40 -1.51 -31.55
CA ALA A 346 -18.99 -1.52 -31.13
C ALA A 346 -18.26 -0.21 -31.47
N ALA A 347 -18.35 0.27 -32.72
CA ALA A 347 -17.69 1.51 -33.12
C ALA A 347 -18.27 2.73 -32.41
N GLN A 348 -19.58 2.72 -32.12
CA GLN A 348 -20.25 3.79 -31.38
C GLN A 348 -19.87 3.75 -29.89
N GLN A 349 -19.73 2.56 -29.30
CA GLN A 349 -19.23 2.39 -27.94
C GLN A 349 -17.78 2.85 -27.80
N ASP A 350 -16.92 2.54 -28.78
CA ASP A 350 -15.53 3.01 -28.79
C ASP A 350 -15.46 4.54 -28.90
N GLN A 351 -16.25 5.14 -29.79
CA GLN A 351 -16.34 6.61 -29.89
C GLN A 351 -16.82 7.25 -28.59
N LEU A 352 -17.85 6.68 -27.96
CA LEU A 352 -18.37 7.18 -26.69
C LEU A 352 -17.33 7.05 -25.57
N ARG A 353 -16.59 5.94 -25.55
CA ARG A 353 -15.51 5.70 -24.59
C ARG A 353 -14.38 6.72 -24.78
N GLN A 354 -13.97 6.96 -26.02
CA GLN A 354 -12.96 7.98 -26.33
C GLN A 354 -13.42 9.39 -25.97
N ALA A 355 -14.70 9.72 -26.16
CA ALA A 355 -15.27 11.01 -25.74
C ALA A 355 -15.21 11.17 -24.21
N PHE A 356 -15.63 10.15 -23.46
CA PHE A 356 -15.52 10.14 -22.00
C PHE A 356 -14.08 10.32 -21.54
N LEU A 357 -13.16 9.49 -22.04
CA LEU A 357 -11.74 9.55 -21.70
C LEU A 357 -11.12 10.92 -22.02
N SER A 358 -11.47 11.52 -23.16
CA SER A 358 -10.96 12.84 -23.54
C SER A 358 -11.43 13.93 -22.58
N MET A 359 -12.69 13.87 -22.13
CA MET A 359 -13.21 14.81 -21.12
C MET A 359 -12.54 14.59 -19.77
N VAL A 360 -12.37 13.35 -19.33
CA VAL A 360 -11.69 13.03 -18.07
C VAL A 360 -10.25 13.54 -18.08
N ARG A 361 -9.50 13.32 -19.17
CA ARG A 361 -8.13 13.85 -19.33
C ARG A 361 -8.08 15.37 -19.25
N LYS A 362 -9.01 16.06 -19.93
CA LYS A 362 -9.11 17.53 -19.89
C LYS A 362 -9.41 18.02 -18.47
N GLU A 363 -10.32 17.33 -17.79
CA GLU A 363 -10.79 17.69 -16.46
C GLU A 363 -9.71 17.44 -15.39
N ALA A 364 -8.93 16.38 -15.53
CA ALA A 364 -7.75 16.09 -14.72
C ALA A 364 -6.64 17.14 -14.95
N ALA A 365 -6.33 17.47 -16.21
CA ALA A 365 -5.31 18.47 -16.54
C ALA A 365 -5.65 19.86 -15.96
N THR A 366 -6.94 20.23 -15.97
CA THR A 366 -7.43 21.50 -15.42
C THR A 366 -7.25 21.59 -13.89
N ARG A 367 -7.06 20.46 -13.20
CA ARG A 367 -6.89 20.38 -11.75
C ARG A 367 -5.56 19.78 -11.32
N SER A 368 -4.53 19.87 -12.17
CA SER A 368 -3.19 19.35 -11.88
C SER A 368 -2.62 19.87 -10.55
N GLU A 369 -2.99 21.08 -10.13
CA GLU A 369 -2.60 21.66 -8.84
C GLU A 369 -3.19 20.95 -7.61
N ARG A 370 -4.20 20.09 -7.81
CA ARG A 370 -4.85 19.29 -6.76
C ARG A 370 -4.22 17.92 -6.55
N LEU A 371 -3.22 17.53 -7.35
CA LEU A 371 -2.57 16.22 -7.24
C LEU A 371 -1.71 16.10 -5.95
N LEU A 372 -0.83 17.08 -5.70
CA LEU A 372 0.20 17.05 -4.63
C LEU A 372 -0.14 17.91 -3.40
#